data_AF-A0A7W8BIB9-F1
#
_entry.id   AF-A0A7W8BIB9-F1
#
_cell.length_a   1.000
_cell.length_b   1.000
_cell.length_c   1.000
_cell.angle_alpha   90.00
_cell.angle_beta   90.00
_cell.angle_gamma   90.00
#
_symmetry.space_group_name_H-M   'P 1'
#
loop_
_entity.id
_entity.type
_entity.pdbx_description
1 polymer ?
#
loop_
_entity_poly.entity_id
_entity_poly.type
_entity_poly.pdbx_seq_one_letter_code
_entity_poly.pdbx_strand_id
1 'polypeptide(L)' 'MADRYLAISLVKRGITCTARLLDDRAPITGEAVWKSLPLSGDVYHATYARNEIYAPFPPFAASWPPPD' A
#
# COMPACT_ATOMS: atom_id res chain seq x y z
N MET A 1 -20.67 -0.08 -1.27
CA MET A 1 -19.53 -0.63 -2.03
C MET A 1 -19.08 -1.90 -1.33
N ALA A 2 -18.68 -2.94 -2.07
CA ALA A 2 -18.12 -4.14 -1.45
C ALA A 2 -16.72 -3.84 -0.88
N ASP A 3 -16.38 -4.42 0.26
CA ASP A 3 -15.05 -4.27 0.86
C ASP A 3 -13.97 -4.85 -0.06
N ARG A 4 -12.89 -4.09 -0.26
CA ARG A 4 -11.70 -4.52 -1.01
C ARG A 4 -10.59 -4.96 -0.07
N TYR A 5 -9.79 -5.94 -0.50
CA TYR A 5 -8.71 -6.51 0.28
C TYR A 5 -7.42 -6.64 -0.53
N LEU A 6 -6.29 -6.40 0.12
CA LEU A 6 -4.94 -6.55 -0.42
C LEU A 6 -4.29 -7.83 0.14
N ALA A 7 -3.54 -8.53 -0.69
CA ALA A 7 -2.56 -9.51 -0.24
C ALA A 7 -1.19 -8.84 -0.14
N ILE A 8 -0.58 -8.86 1.04
CA ILE A 8 0.74 -8.27 1.31
C ILE A 8 1.69 -9.41 1.67
N SER A 9 2.77 -9.58 0.90
CA SER A 9 3.62 -10.77 0.96
C SER A 9 5.09 -10.44 1.13
N LEU A 10 5.75 -11.16 2.03
CA LEU A 10 7.21 -11.24 2.13
C LEU A 10 7.69 -12.49 1.39
N VAL A 11 7.89 -12.35 0.08
CA VAL A 11 8.05 -13.48 -0.86
C VAL A 11 9.17 -14.44 -0.44
N LYS A 12 10.35 -13.92 -0.08
CA LYS A 12 11.50 -14.74 0.37
C LYS A 12 11.20 -15.56 1.64
N ARG A 13 10.30 -15.08 2.49
CA ARG A 13 9.91 -15.75 3.75
C ARG A 13 8.68 -16.64 3.58
N GLY A 14 7.98 -16.57 2.44
CA GLY A 14 6.76 -17.35 2.18
C GLY A 14 5.58 -16.95 3.08
N ILE A 15 5.55 -15.71 3.58
CA ILE A 15 4.48 -15.22 4.48
C ILE A 15 3.63 -14.18 3.75
N THR A 16 2.31 -14.30 3.91
CA THR A 16 1.31 -13.38 3.35
C THR A 16 0.27 -13.04 4.42
N CYS A 17 -0.15 -11.77 4.46
CA CYS A 17 -1.33 -11.35 5.21
C CYS A 17 -2.34 -10.67 4.29
N THR A 18 -3.58 -10.55 4.79
CA THR A 18 -4.67 -9.86 4.11
C THR A 18 -4.99 -8.57 4.85
N ALA A 19 -5.04 -7.45 4.13
CA ALA A 19 -5.39 -6.14 4.68
C ALA A 19 -6.66 -5.61 3.99
N ARG A 20 -7.60 -5.06 4.76
CA ARG A 20 -8.77 -4.37 4.21
C ARG A 20 -8.40 -2.96 3.77
N LEU A 21 -8.79 -2.56 2.57
CA LEU A 21 -8.71 -1.16 2.15
C LEU A 21 -9.77 -0.33 2.89
N LEU A 22 -9.33 0.81 3.42
CA LEU A 22 -10.20 1.71 4.18
C LEU A 22 -10.83 2.75 3.25
N ASP A 23 -11.60 2.30 2.26
CA ASP A 23 -12.22 3.17 1.25
C ASP A 23 -13.18 4.21 1.87
N ASP A 24 -13.72 3.93 3.06
CA ASP A 24 -14.57 4.82 3.84
C ASP A 24 -13.81 5.99 4.49
N ARG A 25 -12.52 5.80 4.81
CA ARG A 25 -11.68 6.81 5.50
C ARG A 25 -10.60 7.41 4.63
N ALA A 26 -10.14 6.68 3.62
CA ALA A 26 -9.04 7.06 2.74
C ALA A 26 -9.35 6.72 1.26
N PRO A 27 -10.46 7.24 0.69
CA PRO A 27 -10.91 6.86 -0.65
C PRO A 27 -9.90 7.19 -1.75
N ILE A 28 -9.25 8.35 -1.68
CA ILE A 28 -8.27 8.80 -2.70
C ILE A 28 -7.03 7.91 -2.67
N THR A 29 -6.49 7.65 -1.48
CA THR A 29 -5.31 6.79 -1.31
C THR A 29 -5.60 5.35 -1.67
N GLY A 30 -6.75 4.81 -1.22
CA GLY A 30 -7.15 3.44 -1.51
C GLY A 30 -7.30 3.19 -3.01
N GLU A 31 -7.90 4.14 -3.73
CA GLU A 31 -8.05 4.04 -5.19
C GLU A 31 -6.72 4.16 -5.93
N ALA A 32 -5.84 5.06 -5.51
CA ALA A 32 -4.50 5.20 -6.08
C ALA A 32 -3.70 3.91 -5.93
N VAL A 33 -3.70 3.30 -4.74
CA VAL A 33 -3.02 2.02 -4.52
C VAL A 33 -3.65 0.92 -5.36
N TRP A 34 -4.99 0.79 -5.33
CA TRP A 34 -5.71 -0.27 -6.04
C TRP A 34 -5.43 -0.28 -7.55
N LYS A 35 -5.43 0.89 -8.18
CA LYS A 35 -5.15 1.03 -9.61
C LYS A 35 -3.70 0.76 -10.01
N SER A 36 -2.78 0.80 -9.06
CA SER A 36 -1.34 0.61 -9.30
C SER A 36 -0.84 -0.78 -8.93
N LEU A 37 -1.70 -1.67 -8.43
CA LEU A 37 -1.31 -3.05 -8.17
C LEU A 37 -1.01 -3.81 -9.47
N PRO A 38 -0.05 -4.75 -9.45
CA PRO A 38 0.80 -5.14 -8.31
C PRO A 38 1.98 -4.17 -8.08
N LEU A 39 2.29 -3.92 -6.80
CA LEU A 39 3.49 -3.19 -6.38
C LEU A 39 4.48 -4.16 -5.70
N SER A 40 5.74 -4.15 -6.12
CA SER A 40 6.80 -4.99 -5.56
C SER A 40 8.13 -4.23 -5.49
N GLY A 41 8.85 -4.36 -4.38
CA GLY A 41 10.11 -3.68 -4.12
C GLY A 41 10.84 -4.26 -2.92
N ASP A 42 12.06 -3.78 -2.67
CA ASP A 42 12.85 -4.21 -1.52
C ASP A 42 12.22 -3.69 -0.21
N VAL A 43 12.23 -4.55 0.81
CA VAL A 43 11.67 -4.25 2.13
C VAL A 43 12.76 -3.79 3.08
N TYR A 44 12.47 -2.73 3.82
CA TYR A 44 13.32 -2.16 4.85
C TYR A 44 12.61 -2.23 6.20
N HIS A 45 13.38 -2.45 7.27
CA HIS A 45 12.88 -2.27 8.63
C HIS A 45 13.20 -0.84 9.06
N ALA A 46 12.19 -0.11 9.54
CA ALA A 46 12.38 1.26 9.97
C ALA A 46 13.33 1.35 11.18
N THR A 47 14.09 2.44 11.25
CA THR A 47 15.03 2.71 12.36
C THR A 47 14.44 3.61 13.44
N TYR A 48 13.49 4.48 13.07
CA TYR A 48 12.85 5.43 13.99
C TYR A 48 11.41 5.04 14.38
N ALA A 49 10.66 4.40 13.48
CA ALA A 49 9.23 4.13 13.64
C ALA A 49 8.90 2.82 14.39
N ARG A 50 9.82 2.35 15.25
CA ARG A 50 9.68 1.09 16.01
C ARG A 50 9.39 -0.12 15.11
N ASN A 51 8.22 -0.75 15.24
CA ASN A 51 7.87 -2.02 14.61
C ASN A 51 7.23 -1.80 13.24
N GLU A 52 8.00 -1.24 12.30
CA GLU A 52 7.53 -0.94 10.95
C GLU A 52 8.46 -1.56 9.89
N ILE A 53 7.83 -2.14 8.87
CA ILE A 53 8.47 -2.52 7.61
C ILE A 53 7.83 -1.73 6.46
N TYR A 54 8.63 -1.30 5.50
CA TYR A 54 8.15 -0.52 4.36
C TYR A 54 8.94 -0.83 3.08
N ALA A 55 8.37 -0.49 1.93
CA ALA A 55 9.03 -0.53 0.63
C ALA A 55 8.83 0.81 -0.08
N PRO A 56 9.90 1.48 -0.54
CA PRO A 56 9.78 2.71 -1.32
C PRO A 56 9.36 2.40 -2.77
N PHE A 57 8.43 3.20 -3.30
CA PHE A 57 7.99 3.12 -4.69
C PHE A 57 8.16 4.50 -5.37
N PRO A 58 8.50 4.55 -6.67
CA PRO A 58 8.30 5.75 -7.45
C PRO A 58 6.83 6.22 -7.38
N PRO A 59 6.55 7.53 -7.52
CA PRO A 59 5.17 8.01 -7.57
C PRO A 59 4.37 7.31 -8.69
N PHE A 60 3.17 6.82 -8.35
CA PHE A 60 2.29 6.11 -9.28
C PHE A 60 0.89 6.73 -9.39
N ALA A 61 0.61 7.75 -8.59
CA ALA A 61 -0.61 8.54 -8.68
C ALA A 61 -0.36 9.81 -9.51
N ALA A 62 -1.33 10.18 -10.35
CA ALA A 62 -1.18 11.27 -11.32
C ALA A 62 -0.90 12.64 -10.67
N SER A 63 -1.47 12.94 -9.49
CA SER A 63 -1.11 14.11 -8.67
C SER A 63 -1.80 14.11 -7.31
N TRP A 64 -1.12 14.69 -6.30
CA TRP A 64 -1.71 15.24 -5.08
C TRP A 64 -1.18 16.67 -4.89
N PRO A 65 -1.99 17.67 -4.50
CA PRO A 65 -3.43 17.58 -4.19
C PRO A 65 -4.29 17.36 -5.45
N PRO A 66 -5.56 16.96 -5.29
CA PRO A 66 -6.52 17.00 -6.38
C PRO A 66 -6.60 18.45 -6.92
N PRO A 67 -6.88 18.65 -8.22
CA PRO A 67 -7.24 19.97 -8.72
C PRO A 67 -8.46 20.51 -7.93
N ASP A 68 -8.44 21.82 -7.64
CA ASP A 68 -9.55 22.53 -6.97
C ASP A 68 -10.91 22.32 -7.66
#